data_AF-A0A7X4WCT0-F1
#
_entry.id   AF-A0A7X4WCT0-F1
#
_cell.length_a   1.000
_cell.length_b   1.000
_cell.length_c   1.000
_cell.angle_alpha   90.00
_cell.angle_beta   90.00
_cell.angle_gamma   90.00
#
_symmetry.space_group_name_H-M   'P 1'
#
loop_
_entity.id
_entity.type
_entity.pdbx_description
1 polymer ?
#
loop_
_entity_poly.entity_id
_entity_poly.type
_entity_poly.pdbx_seq_one_letter_code
_entity_poly.pdbx_strand_id
1 'polypeptide(L)'
;MRSIFLAFVLTWGTSAFAQNNHALEDSLRELVPDGYFVTETIYGDLNKDSQEDVVLIIKGTDPNKVVVDEFRGEVDLNRRGIVVALRNQQKYELVVENLNCFYSEEDDGGVYFVPDIYTKIEKGNLYVLFAHGRYGHWRYNFRY
;
A
#
# COMPACT_ATOMS: atom_id res chain seq x y z
N MET A 1 -25.94 -35.59 -46.54
CA MET A 1 -26.68 -34.40 -46.08
C MET A 1 -26.57 -34.32 -44.57
N ARG A 2 -26.12 -33.16 -44.07
CA ARG A 2 -26.42 -32.53 -42.77
C ARG A 2 -26.35 -33.40 -41.49
N SER A 3 -25.36 -33.10 -40.66
CA SER A 3 -25.63 -32.63 -39.29
C SER A 3 -24.38 -31.94 -38.75
N ILE A 4 -24.35 -30.61 -38.89
CA ILE A 4 -23.48 -29.73 -38.10
C ILE A 4 -24.34 -29.35 -36.89
N PHE A 5 -23.98 -29.81 -35.69
CA PHE A 5 -24.62 -29.35 -34.46
C PHE A 5 -23.56 -28.94 -33.44
N LEU A 6 -23.59 -27.63 -33.16
CA LEU A 6 -23.21 -26.93 -31.94
C LEU A 6 -21.77 -27.05 -31.41
N ALA A 7 -20.95 -26.07 -31.77
CA ALA A 7 -19.90 -25.55 -30.91
C ALA A 7 -20.10 -24.03 -30.76
N PHE A 8 -21.08 -23.64 -29.94
CA PHE A 8 -21.26 -22.26 -29.50
C PHE A 8 -21.62 -22.33 -28.03
N VAL A 9 -20.66 -22.04 -27.15
CA VAL A 9 -20.76 -21.45 -25.79
C VAL A 9 -19.44 -21.80 -25.09
N LEU A 10 -18.42 -20.95 -25.22
CA LEU A 10 -17.27 -20.91 -24.29
C LEU A 10 -16.41 -19.64 -24.42
N THR A 11 -16.98 -18.51 -24.86
CA THR A 11 -16.23 -17.25 -25.00
C THR A 11 -16.72 -16.11 -24.10
N TRP A 12 -17.72 -16.33 -23.25
CA TRP A 12 -18.30 -15.26 -22.42
C TRP A 12 -17.69 -15.16 -21.01
N GLY A 13 -17.00 -16.20 -20.55
CA GLY A 13 -16.43 -16.20 -19.19
C GLY A 13 -15.21 -15.29 -19.05
N THR A 14 -14.32 -15.27 -20.05
CA THR A 14 -13.00 -14.61 -19.94
C THR A 14 -13.08 -13.09 -19.89
N SER A 15 -14.02 -12.47 -20.61
CA SER A 15 -14.18 -11.01 -20.67
C SER A 15 -14.70 -10.43 -19.35
N ALA A 16 -15.61 -11.11 -18.65
CA ALA A 16 -16.11 -10.67 -17.36
C ALA A 16 -15.02 -10.72 -16.27
N PHE A 17 -14.22 -11.78 -16.22
CA PHE A 17 -13.09 -11.88 -15.28
C PHE A 17 -12.00 -10.84 -15.58
N ALA A 18 -11.68 -10.60 -16.85
CA ALA A 18 -10.70 -9.58 -17.23
C ALA A 18 -11.18 -8.17 -16.87
N GLN A 19 -12.41 -7.79 -17.22
CA GLN A 19 -12.98 -6.48 -16.89
C GLN A 19 -12.99 -6.21 -15.38
N ASN A 20 -13.31 -7.21 -14.57
CA ASN A 20 -13.33 -7.10 -13.11
C ASN A 20 -11.93 -6.84 -12.52
N ASN A 21 -10.90 -7.47 -13.06
CA ASN A 21 -9.52 -7.25 -12.60
C ASN A 21 -9.00 -5.86 -12.97
N HIS A 22 -9.37 -5.36 -14.16
CA HIS A 22 -9.00 -4.01 -14.59
C HIS A 22 -9.61 -2.93 -13.69
N ALA A 23 -10.91 -3.03 -13.38
CA ALA A 23 -11.57 -2.06 -12.50
C ALA A 23 -10.96 -2.01 -11.09
N LEU A 24 -10.60 -3.18 -10.55
CA LEU A 24 -9.94 -3.26 -9.24
C LEU A 24 -8.54 -2.64 -9.28
N GLU A 25 -7.74 -2.93 -10.31
CA GLU A 25 -6.41 -2.36 -10.49
C GLU A 25 -6.45 -0.84 -10.67
N ASP A 26 -7.42 -0.33 -11.43
CA ASP A 26 -7.63 1.11 -11.59
C ASP A 26 -8.00 1.76 -10.25
N SER A 27 -8.91 1.17 -9.48
CA SER A 27 -9.26 1.67 -8.14
C SER A 27 -8.07 1.66 -7.18
N LEU A 28 -7.15 0.68 -7.31
CA LEU A 28 -5.92 0.63 -6.50
C LEU A 28 -4.96 1.77 -6.87
N ARG A 29 -4.85 2.10 -8.17
CA ARG A 29 -4.02 3.23 -8.64
C ARG A 29 -4.56 4.57 -8.17
N GLU A 30 -5.88 4.73 -8.14
CA GLU A 30 -6.57 5.92 -7.64
C GLU A 30 -6.30 6.20 -6.15
N LEU A 31 -5.87 5.20 -5.37
CA LEU A 31 -5.51 5.38 -3.95
C LEU A 31 -4.17 6.09 -3.74
N VAL A 32 -3.32 6.18 -4.75
CA VAL A 32 -1.99 6.79 -4.62
C VAL A 32 -2.08 8.26 -4.97
N PRO A 33 -1.89 9.19 -4.01
CA PRO A 33 -1.99 10.62 -4.29
C PRO A 33 -0.88 11.11 -5.23
N ASP A 34 -1.17 12.18 -5.97
CA ASP A 34 -0.17 12.85 -6.79
C ASP A 34 1.06 13.25 -5.97
N GLY A 35 2.26 13.04 -6.53
CA GLY A 35 3.51 13.33 -5.83
C GLY A 35 3.93 12.25 -4.82
N TYR A 36 3.33 11.06 -4.89
CA TYR A 36 3.71 9.89 -4.10
C TYR A 36 3.91 8.65 -4.97
N PHE A 37 4.72 7.71 -4.49
CA PHE A 37 4.81 6.35 -5.05
C PHE A 37 4.68 5.31 -3.95
N VAL A 38 4.25 4.10 -4.32
CA VAL A 38 4.08 2.99 -3.38
C VAL A 38 5.43 2.32 -3.13
N THR A 39 5.81 2.19 -1.86
CA THR A 39 6.99 1.44 -1.41
C THR A 39 6.63 0.04 -0.93
N GLU A 40 5.40 -0.17 -0.44
CA GLU A 40 4.91 -1.47 0.01
C GLU A 40 3.40 -1.57 -0.17
N THR A 41 2.93 -2.75 -0.58
CA THR A 41 1.50 -3.09 -0.69
C THR A 41 1.23 -4.29 0.20
N ILE A 42 0.31 -4.15 1.14
CA ILE A 42 -0.07 -5.20 2.09
C ILE A 42 -1.55 -5.50 1.91
N TYR A 43 -1.85 -6.79 1.75
CA TYR A 43 -3.23 -7.28 1.60
C TYR A 43 -3.68 -8.04 2.83
N GLY A 44 -4.96 -7.94 3.17
CA GLY A 44 -5.56 -8.71 4.24
C GLY A 44 -6.94 -8.20 4.63
N ASP A 45 -7.70 -9.03 5.33
CA ASP A 45 -9.06 -8.71 5.77
C ASP A 45 -9.02 -7.93 7.10
N LEU A 46 -9.22 -6.62 7.06
CA LEU A 46 -9.14 -5.70 8.22
C LEU A 46 -10.48 -5.59 8.96
N ASN A 47 -11.61 -5.73 8.26
CA ASN A 47 -12.95 -5.56 8.81
C ASN A 47 -13.68 -6.90 9.08
N LYS A 48 -13.05 -8.02 8.77
CA LYS A 48 -13.54 -9.41 8.94
C LYS A 48 -14.75 -9.75 8.08
N ASP A 49 -14.87 -9.14 6.90
CA ASP A 49 -15.94 -9.43 5.95
C ASP A 49 -15.56 -10.51 4.91
N SER A 50 -14.37 -11.12 5.05
CA SER A 50 -13.80 -12.10 4.12
C SER A 50 -13.45 -11.54 2.74
N GLN A 51 -13.41 -10.22 2.57
CA GLN A 51 -12.80 -9.56 1.43
C GLN A 51 -11.37 -9.15 1.76
N GLU A 52 -10.53 -9.09 0.72
CA GLU A 52 -9.12 -8.73 0.87
C GLU A 52 -8.95 -7.22 0.70
N ASP A 53 -8.77 -6.52 1.82
CA ASP A 53 -8.48 -5.09 1.88
C ASP A 53 -7.02 -4.81 1.53
N VAL A 54 -6.68 -3.52 1.36
CA VAL A 54 -5.34 -3.08 1.01
C VAL A 54 -4.83 -1.97 1.91
N VAL A 55 -3.55 -2.06 2.25
CA VAL A 55 -2.76 -1.02 2.90
C VAL A 55 -1.56 -0.71 2.00
N LEU A 56 -1.37 0.56 1.68
CA LEU A 56 -0.23 1.05 0.92
C LEU A 56 0.68 1.85 1.84
N ILE A 57 1.98 1.57 1.79
CA ILE A 57 3.01 2.47 2.29
C ILE A 57 3.50 3.27 1.10
N ILE A 58 3.46 4.59 1.25
CA ILE A 58 3.78 5.53 0.18
C ILE A 58 4.93 6.43 0.60
N LYS A 59 5.73 6.90 -0.36
CA LYS A 59 6.78 7.90 -0.15
C LYS A 59 6.56 9.09 -1.07
N GLY A 60 6.74 10.30 -0.55
CA GLY A 60 6.66 11.53 -1.35
C GLY A 60 7.77 11.62 -2.39
N THR A 61 7.61 12.50 -3.38
CA THR A 61 8.59 12.71 -4.46
C THR A 61 8.97 14.18 -4.65
N ASP A 62 8.84 15.01 -3.61
CA ASP A 62 9.21 16.42 -3.68
C ASP A 62 10.73 16.55 -3.91
N PRO A 63 11.18 17.09 -5.06
CA PRO A 63 12.61 17.23 -5.35
C PRO A 63 13.31 18.19 -4.38
N ASN A 64 12.57 19.09 -3.71
CA ASN A 64 13.15 19.97 -2.69
C ASN A 64 13.48 19.23 -1.39
N LYS A 65 13.08 17.95 -1.26
CA LYS A 65 13.45 17.08 -0.14
C LYS A 65 14.64 16.19 -0.45
N VAL A 66 15.14 16.22 -1.68
CA VAL A 66 16.42 15.61 -2.03
C VAL A 66 17.50 16.64 -1.77
N VAL A 67 18.38 16.37 -0.80
CA VAL A 67 19.41 17.33 -0.34
C VAL A 67 20.79 16.69 -0.38
N VAL A 68 21.82 17.53 -0.54
CA VAL A 68 23.22 17.08 -0.45
C VAL A 68 23.71 17.31 0.98
N ASP A 69 23.89 16.20 1.70
CA ASP A 69 24.50 16.13 3.02
C ASP A 69 26.03 16.05 2.89
N GLU A 70 26.75 16.77 3.76
CA GLU A 70 28.22 16.87 3.72
C GLU A 70 28.93 15.52 3.86
N PHE A 71 28.34 14.57 4.60
CA PHE A 71 28.94 13.28 4.91
C PHE A 71 28.27 12.11 4.17
N ARG A 72 26.97 12.22 3.89
CA ARG A 72 26.16 11.15 3.29
C ARG A 72 25.97 11.30 1.78
N GLY A 73 26.29 12.48 1.22
CA GLY A 73 26.02 12.78 -0.18
C GLY A 73 24.55 13.12 -0.41
N GLU A 74 24.02 12.77 -1.58
CA GLU A 74 22.60 12.99 -1.87
C GLU A 74 21.72 12.06 -1.04
N VAL A 75 20.76 12.64 -0.30
CA VAL A 75 19.79 11.91 0.53
C VAL A 75 18.37 12.37 0.23
N ASP A 76 17.44 11.44 0.14
CA ASP A 76 16.02 11.71 -0.08
C ASP A 76 15.26 11.75 1.24
N LEU A 77 14.94 12.96 1.70
CA LEU A 77 14.22 13.22 2.94
C LEU A 77 12.69 13.27 2.76
N ASN A 78 12.17 12.78 1.63
CA ASN A 78 10.73 12.65 1.45
C ASN A 78 10.13 11.74 2.52
N ARG A 79 9.07 12.23 3.17
CA ARG A 79 8.36 11.50 4.23
C ARG A 79 7.56 10.36 3.63
N ARG A 80 7.31 9.37 4.48
CA ARG A 80 6.44 8.24 4.16
C ARG A 80 5.09 8.37 4.83
N GLY A 81 4.11 7.77 4.19
CA GLY A 81 2.72 7.76 4.62
C GLY A 81 2.11 6.38 4.56
N ILE A 82 0.85 6.31 4.98
CA ILE A 82 0.01 5.12 4.90
C ILE A 82 -1.34 5.48 4.29
N VAL A 83 -1.81 4.63 3.39
CA VAL A 83 -3.16 4.66 2.82
C VAL A 83 -3.81 3.33 3.13
N VAL A 84 -5.00 3.34 3.71
CA VAL A 84 -5.78 2.14 4.03
C VAL A 84 -7.10 2.23 3.28
N ALA A 85 -7.44 1.18 2.55
CA ALA A 85 -8.70 1.10 1.82
C ALA A 85 -9.33 -0.29 1.98
N LEU A 86 -10.64 -0.30 2.19
CA LEU A 86 -11.40 -1.53 2.31
C LEU A 86 -11.94 -1.97 0.95
N ARG A 87 -12.01 -3.28 0.75
CA ARG A 87 -12.57 -3.82 -0.48
C ARG A 87 -14.09 -3.80 -0.42
N ASN A 88 -14.68 -3.18 -1.44
CA ASN A 88 -16.12 -3.22 -1.66
C ASN A 88 -16.39 -3.73 -3.08
N GLN A 89 -16.68 -5.03 -3.20
CA GLN A 89 -16.93 -5.70 -4.47
C GLN A 89 -15.73 -5.59 -5.43
N GLN A 90 -15.78 -4.66 -6.38
CA GLN A 90 -14.84 -4.49 -7.47
C GLN A 90 -13.96 -3.24 -7.32
N LYS A 91 -14.03 -2.56 -6.18
CA LYS A 91 -13.26 -1.34 -5.91
C LYS A 91 -12.69 -1.35 -4.50
N TYR A 92 -11.62 -0.58 -4.31
CA TYR A 92 -11.15 -0.19 -2.99
C TYR A 92 -11.76 1.16 -2.59
N GLU A 93 -12.25 1.25 -1.35
CA GLU A 93 -12.77 2.47 -0.75
C GLU A 93 -11.81 2.98 0.31
N LEU A 94 -11.28 4.18 0.10
CA LEU A 94 -10.37 4.85 1.04
C LEU A 94 -11.04 5.01 2.41
N VAL A 95 -10.36 4.57 3.48
CA VAL A 95 -10.81 4.76 4.87
C VAL A 95 -9.85 5.59 5.70
N VAL A 96 -8.54 5.51 5.44
CA VAL A 96 -7.53 6.32 6.12
C VAL A 96 -6.48 6.76 5.12
N GLU A 97 -6.14 8.04 5.17
CA GLU A 97 -4.99 8.61 4.48
C GLU A 97 -4.17 9.41 5.50
N ASN A 98 -2.88 9.08 5.60
CA ASN A 98 -1.92 9.92 6.31
C ASN A 98 -0.60 9.95 5.54
N LEU A 99 -0.32 11.07 4.90
CA LEU A 99 0.74 11.19 3.90
C LEU A 99 2.16 11.33 4.48
N ASN A 100 2.32 11.55 5.79
CA ASN A 100 3.61 11.91 6.38
C ASN A 100 3.86 11.37 7.81
N CYS A 101 3.10 10.37 8.24
CA CYS A 101 3.22 9.78 9.58
C CYS A 101 4.53 9.04 9.82
N PHE A 102 5.30 8.71 8.78
CA PHE A 102 6.53 7.96 8.86
C PHE A 102 7.74 8.79 8.42
N TYR A 103 8.88 8.51 9.05
CA TYR A 103 10.20 9.06 8.70
C TYR A 103 10.62 8.63 7.30
N SER A 104 11.47 9.42 6.64
CA SER A 104 12.24 8.89 5.51
C SER A 104 13.20 7.81 6.00
N GLU A 105 13.50 6.81 5.18
CA GLU A 105 14.60 5.87 5.43
C GLU A 105 15.95 6.57 5.60
N GLU A 106 16.11 7.75 4.98
CA GLU A 106 17.36 8.51 4.97
C GLU A 106 17.32 9.75 5.89
N ASP A 107 16.33 9.83 6.78
CA ASP A 107 16.33 10.83 7.85
C ASP A 107 17.61 10.68 8.72
N ASP A 108 18.05 11.77 9.34
CA ASP A 108 19.15 11.71 10.31
C ASP A 108 18.62 11.23 11.67
N GLY A 109 19.00 10.01 12.08
CA GLY A 109 18.67 9.46 13.40
C GLY A 109 19.56 10.00 14.54
N GLY A 110 20.58 10.80 14.21
CA GLY A 110 21.57 11.34 15.14
C GLY A 110 22.46 10.24 15.73
N VAL A 111 22.56 10.20 17.06
CA VAL A 111 23.32 9.15 17.78
C VAL A 111 22.70 7.75 17.56
N TYR A 112 21.45 7.69 17.11
CA TYR A 112 20.72 6.45 16.84
C TYR A 112 20.42 6.32 15.36
N PHE A 113 20.01 5.13 14.92
CA PHE A 113 19.49 4.95 13.56
C PHE A 113 18.01 5.37 13.49
N VAL A 114 17.56 5.78 12.31
CA VAL A 114 16.13 5.89 12.01
C VAL A 114 15.47 4.53 12.22
N PRO A 115 14.28 4.47 12.82
CA PRO A 115 13.57 3.21 12.97
C PRO A 115 13.23 2.58 11.62
N ASP A 116 13.48 1.29 11.48
CA ASP A 116 12.88 0.48 10.43
C ASP A 116 11.39 0.34 10.71
N ILE A 117 10.56 0.49 9.69
CA ILE A 117 9.11 0.42 9.83
C ILE A 117 8.65 -0.85 9.12
N TYR A 118 8.05 -1.76 9.89
CA TYR A 118 7.45 -2.99 9.36
C TYR A 118 5.94 -2.96 9.57
N THR A 119 5.21 -3.35 8.53
CA THR A 119 3.76 -3.32 8.55
C THR A 119 3.23 -4.71 8.23
N LYS A 120 2.16 -5.12 8.91
CA LYS A 120 1.50 -6.39 8.62
C LYS A 120 0.05 -6.38 9.03
N ILE A 121 -0.75 -7.16 8.32
CA ILE A 121 -2.11 -7.49 8.73
C ILE A 121 -2.10 -8.87 9.38
N GLU A 122 -2.62 -8.97 10.60
CA GLU A 122 -2.74 -10.24 11.31
C GLU A 122 -4.05 -10.30 12.10
N LYS A 123 -4.87 -11.31 11.79
CA LYS A 123 -6.15 -11.60 12.47
C LYS A 123 -7.11 -10.40 12.49
N GLY A 124 -7.22 -9.68 11.37
CA GLY A 124 -8.07 -8.49 11.25
C GLY A 124 -7.58 -7.28 12.03
N ASN A 125 -6.27 -7.14 12.19
CA ASN A 125 -5.68 -5.91 12.72
C ASN A 125 -4.46 -5.54 11.89
N LEU A 126 -4.25 -4.24 11.73
CA LEU A 126 -3.04 -3.67 11.15
C LEU A 126 -2.03 -3.39 12.27
N TYR A 127 -0.86 -4.01 12.16
CA TYR A 127 0.26 -3.76 13.04
C TYR A 127 1.32 -2.93 12.33
N VAL A 128 1.80 -1.88 13.01
CA VAL A 128 2.94 -1.08 12.57
C VAL A 128 4.01 -1.18 13.64
N LEU A 129 5.13 -1.83 13.32
CA LEU A 129 6.28 -1.99 14.18
C LEU A 129 7.34 -0.96 13.79
N PHE A 130 7.75 -0.15 14.75
CA PHE A 130 8.97 0.65 14.68
C PHE A 130 10.07 -0.20 15.31
N ALA A 131 10.94 -0.75 14.48
CA ALA A 131 12.05 -1.60 14.86
C ALA A 131 13.33 -0.77 14.94
N HIS A 132 14.03 -0.90 16.06
CA HIS A 132 15.25 -0.17 16.34
C HIS A 132 15.05 1.36 16.36
N GLY A 133 15.98 2.09 16.97
CA GLY A 133 15.88 3.54 17.16
C GLY A 133 16.11 3.96 18.61
N ARG A 134 16.03 5.28 18.86
CA ARG A 134 16.40 5.90 20.14
C ARG A 134 15.75 5.26 21.37
N TYR A 135 14.52 4.78 21.23
CA TYR A 135 13.71 4.25 22.32
C TYR A 135 13.48 2.73 22.23
N GLY A 136 14.29 2.01 21.43
CA GLY A 136 14.14 0.57 21.24
C GLY A 136 13.12 0.25 20.14
N HIS A 137 12.22 -0.69 20.40
CA HIS A 137 11.14 -1.04 19.47
C HIS A 137 9.77 -0.80 20.11
N TRP A 138 8.80 -0.35 19.33
CA TRP A 138 7.42 -0.24 19.76
C TRP A 138 6.49 -0.59 18.60
N ARG A 139 5.26 -1.00 18.93
CA ARG A 139 4.29 -1.46 17.94
C ARG A 139 2.93 -0.83 18.21
N TYR A 140 2.33 -0.28 17.16
CA TYR A 140 0.94 0.13 17.15
C TYR A 140 0.06 -0.99 16.60
N ASN A 141 -1.17 -1.03 17.10
CA ASN A 141 -2.19 -1.96 16.67
C ASN A 141 -3.45 -1.16 16.33
N PHE A 142 -3.86 -1.20 15.07
CA PHE A 142 -5.04 -0.53 14.55
C PHE A 142 -6.10 -1.57 14.19
N ARG A 143 -7.35 -1.25 14.54
CA ARG A 143 -8.52 -2.09 14.30
C ARG A 143 -9.59 -1.24 13.64
N TYR A 144 -10.26 -1.80 12.63
CA TYR A 144 -11.44 -1.23 12.00
C TYR A 144 -12.70 -1.62 12.80
#